data_AF-A0A831X262-F1
#
_entry.id   AF-A0A831X262-F1
#
_cell.length_a   1.000
_cell.length_b   1.000
_cell.length_c   1.000
_cell.angle_alpha   90.00
_cell.angle_beta   90.00
_cell.angle_gamma   90.00
#
_symmetry.space_group_name_H-M   'P 1'
#
loop_
_entity.id
_entity.type
_entity.pdbx_description
1 polymer ?
#
loop_
_entity_poly.entity_id
_entity_poly.type
_entity_poly.pdbx_seq_one_letter_code
_entity_poly.pdbx_strand_id
1 'polypeptide(L)'
;MLVLIYATYVMVSLEMLRLAYWWTNPFVQRDGIIAFLSAVSSFLFGKIIAAGLVLAVITTIFSEYILGSRFPVSASTAHYPPLEFRDHLYRSRKWVEQLLDARYGRPDVIALLLVETYFRPTWVRKLEYALMPILRRVAADRYSRLTVGMAQLQLRHWQRFARNLSPRDFEDPITNYEACRTYLAWHGVELETEPTELTSRYTGSFETFYTRLFQAAKEWVVEVAEEAEKTRLRRSSSFTG
;
A
#
# COMPACT_ATOMS: atom_id res chain seq x y z
N MET A 1 -14.55 -14.12 12.07
CA MET A 1 -15.07 -14.51 10.73
C MET A 1 -13.96 -15.01 9.81
N LEU A 2 -12.88 -14.24 9.58
CA LEU A 2 -11.72 -14.65 8.76
C LEU A 2 -11.00 -15.92 9.27
N VAL A 3 -10.77 -16.04 10.58
CA VAL A 3 -10.19 -17.26 11.19
C VAL A 3 -11.04 -18.50 10.91
N LEU A 4 -12.37 -18.34 10.89
CA LEU A 4 -13.29 -19.42 10.59
C LEU A 4 -13.17 -19.86 9.12
N ILE A 5 -13.14 -18.90 8.20
CA ILE A 5 -12.94 -19.15 6.76
C ILE A 5 -11.60 -19.85 6.52
N TYR A 6 -10.53 -19.42 7.21
CA TYR A 6 -9.21 -20.01 7.11
C TYR A 6 -9.17 -21.44 7.67
N ALA A 7 -9.77 -21.67 8.84
CA ALA A 7 -9.88 -22.99 9.44
C ALA A 7 -10.69 -23.97 8.55
N THR A 8 -11.80 -23.50 7.97
CA THR A 8 -12.59 -24.30 7.01
C THR A 8 -11.78 -24.62 5.77
N TYR A 9 -11.00 -23.69 5.24
CA TYR A 9 -10.19 -23.93 4.04
C TYR A 9 -9.04 -24.91 4.29
N VAL A 10 -8.34 -24.78 5.43
CA VAL A 10 -7.28 -25.72 5.84
C VAL A 10 -7.87 -27.11 6.07
N MET A 11 -9.03 -27.22 6.73
CA MET A 11 -9.74 -28.51 6.85
C MET A 11 -10.09 -29.10 5.49
N VAL A 12 -10.65 -28.31 4.56
CA VAL A 12 -11.01 -28.80 3.23
C VAL A 12 -9.77 -29.26 2.46
N SER A 13 -8.66 -28.54 2.58
CA SER A 13 -7.40 -28.91 1.94
C SER A 13 -6.79 -30.17 2.54
N LEU A 14 -6.80 -30.32 3.88
CA LEU A 14 -6.36 -31.53 4.58
C LEU A 14 -7.24 -32.73 4.22
N GLU A 15 -8.55 -32.54 4.12
CA GLU A 15 -9.47 -33.63 3.80
C GLU A 15 -9.41 -34.02 2.32
N MET A 16 -9.15 -33.06 1.43
CA MET A 16 -8.79 -33.37 0.04
C MET A 16 -7.47 -34.12 -0.07
N LEU A 17 -6.47 -33.79 0.76
CA LEU A 17 -5.18 -34.48 0.79
C LEU A 17 -5.34 -35.91 1.31
N ARG A 18 -6.13 -36.08 2.38
CA ARG A 18 -6.48 -37.38 2.95
C ARG A 18 -7.25 -38.24 1.95
N LEU A 19 -8.26 -37.66 1.28
CA LEU A 19 -9.04 -38.35 0.24
C LEU A 19 -8.16 -38.75 -0.94
N ALA A 20 -7.28 -37.86 -1.41
CA ALA A 20 -6.33 -38.14 -2.48
C ALA A 20 -5.34 -39.27 -2.11
N TYR A 21 -4.84 -39.29 -0.88
CA TYR A 21 -4.00 -40.37 -0.37
C TYR A 21 -4.75 -41.70 -0.29
N TRP A 22 -5.98 -41.69 0.23
CA TRP A 22 -6.81 -42.90 0.35
C TRP A 22 -7.20 -43.46 -1.02
N TRP A 23 -7.51 -42.57 -1.97
CA TRP A 23 -7.83 -42.95 -3.34
C TRP A 23 -6.63 -43.50 -4.09
N THR A 24 -5.43 -42.95 -3.89
CA THR A 24 -4.22 -43.39 -4.61
C THR A 24 -3.63 -44.69 -4.08
N ASN A 25 -3.87 -45.03 -2.81
CA ASN A 25 -3.35 -46.23 -2.16
C ASN A 25 -3.64 -47.57 -2.91
N PRO A 26 -4.87 -47.85 -3.39
CA PRO A 26 -5.14 -49.06 -4.18
C PRO A 26 -4.54 -49.08 -5.61
N PHE A 27 -4.00 -47.96 -6.12
CA PHE A 27 -3.54 -47.85 -7.52
C PHE A 27 -2.01 -47.85 -7.70
N VAL A 28 -1.23 -47.89 -6.62
CA VAL A 28 0.25 -47.93 -6.67
C VAL A 28 0.79 -49.35 -6.96
N GLN A 29 -0.06 -50.38 -6.94
CA GLN A 29 0.36 -51.79 -7.06
C GLN A 29 0.03 -52.51 -8.38
N ARG A 30 -0.39 -51.82 -9.45
CA ARG A 30 -0.71 -52.49 -10.74
C ARG A 30 -0.12 -51.81 -11.97
N ASP A 31 0.59 -52.61 -12.76
CA ASP A 31 1.20 -52.21 -14.04
C ASP A 31 0.16 -51.98 -15.14
N GLY A 32 0.44 -51.03 -16.05
CA GLY A 32 -0.35 -50.76 -17.27
C GLY A 32 -1.06 -49.39 -17.33
N ILE A 33 -2.12 -49.28 -18.14
CA ILE A 33 -2.90 -48.05 -18.41
C ILE A 33 -3.41 -47.38 -17.13
N ILE A 34 -3.63 -48.17 -16.07
CA ILE A 34 -4.12 -47.71 -14.77
C ILE A 34 -3.05 -46.90 -14.03
N ALA A 35 -1.75 -47.24 -14.16
CA ALA A 35 -0.65 -46.46 -13.60
C ALA A 35 -0.49 -45.11 -14.30
N PHE A 36 -0.72 -45.07 -15.62
CA PHE A 36 -0.73 -43.81 -16.39
C PHE A 36 -1.89 -42.89 -15.97
N LEU A 37 -3.11 -43.42 -15.83
CA LEU A 37 -4.25 -42.66 -15.33
C LEU A 37 -4.04 -42.15 -13.89
N SER A 38 -3.37 -42.95 -13.04
CA SER A 38 -2.97 -42.55 -11.68
C SER A 38 -1.97 -41.38 -11.71
N ALA A 39 -0.95 -41.43 -12.58
CA ALA A 39 0.02 -40.35 -12.73
C ALA A 39 -0.62 -39.04 -13.25
N VAL A 40 -1.52 -39.15 -14.22
CA VAL A 40 -2.27 -38.00 -14.77
C VAL A 40 -3.20 -37.40 -13.71
N SER A 41 -3.91 -38.23 -12.95
CA SER A 41 -4.80 -37.78 -11.87
C SER A 41 -4.01 -37.10 -10.75
N SER A 42 -2.90 -37.69 -10.29
CA SER A 42 -2.02 -37.11 -9.27
C SER A 42 -1.42 -35.77 -9.71
N PHE A 43 -1.03 -35.65 -10.99
CA PHE A 43 -0.56 -34.38 -11.56
C PHE A 43 -1.65 -33.31 -11.62
N LEU A 44 -2.87 -33.66 -12.01
CA LEU A 44 -4.02 -32.74 -12.03
C LEU A 44 -4.43 -32.31 -10.61
N PHE A 45 -4.48 -33.23 -9.66
CA PHE A 45 -4.76 -32.93 -8.26
C PHE A 45 -3.66 -32.08 -7.61
N GLY A 46 -2.39 -32.39 -7.88
CA GLY A 46 -1.26 -31.57 -7.43
C GLY A 46 -1.35 -30.14 -7.94
N LYS A 47 -1.78 -29.94 -9.20
CA LYS A 47 -2.05 -28.61 -9.76
C LYS A 47 -3.22 -27.89 -9.08
N ILE A 48 -4.30 -28.60 -8.76
CA ILE A 48 -5.46 -28.03 -8.05
C ILE A 48 -5.06 -27.60 -6.64
N ILE A 49 -4.30 -28.42 -5.91
CA ILE A 49 -3.80 -28.10 -4.57
C ILE A 49 -2.84 -26.90 -4.63
N ALA A 50 -1.90 -26.90 -5.57
CA ALA A 50 -0.98 -25.78 -5.76
C ALA A 50 -1.73 -24.48 -6.12
N ALA A 51 -2.73 -24.55 -7.00
CA ALA A 51 -3.57 -23.41 -7.35
C ALA A 51 -4.38 -22.91 -6.15
N GLY A 52 -4.90 -23.82 -5.32
CA GLY A 52 -5.62 -23.50 -4.09
C GLY A 52 -4.72 -22.80 -3.07
N LEU A 53 -3.50 -23.32 -2.85
CA LEU A 53 -2.52 -22.70 -1.96
C LEU A 53 -2.12 -21.29 -2.44
N VAL A 54 -1.85 -21.13 -3.73
CA VAL A 54 -1.54 -19.83 -4.33
C VAL A 54 -2.72 -18.87 -4.14
N LEU A 55 -3.95 -19.32 -4.37
CA LEU A 55 -5.14 -18.50 -4.15
C LEU A 55 -5.30 -18.10 -2.68
N ALA A 56 -5.04 -19.02 -1.74
CA ALA A 56 -5.10 -18.74 -0.31
C ALA A 56 -4.06 -17.71 0.10
N VAL A 57 -2.80 -17.86 -0.35
CA VAL A 57 -1.73 -16.88 -0.09
C VAL A 57 -2.09 -15.52 -0.66
N ILE A 58 -2.57 -15.45 -1.91
CA ILE A 58 -3.02 -14.19 -2.54
C ILE A 58 -4.17 -13.58 -1.73
N THR A 59 -5.13 -14.39 -1.29
CA THR A 59 -6.29 -13.92 -0.52
C THR A 59 -5.89 -13.41 0.87
N THR A 60 -4.94 -14.07 1.54
CA THR A 60 -4.38 -13.60 2.82
C THR A 60 -3.64 -12.29 2.63
N ILE A 61 -2.74 -12.20 1.64
CA ILE A 61 -2.04 -10.94 1.31
C ILE A 61 -3.06 -9.83 1.03
N PHE A 62 -4.11 -10.13 0.25
CA PHE A 62 -5.13 -9.15 -0.11
C PHE A 62 -6.00 -8.73 1.08
N SER A 63 -6.41 -9.66 1.93
CA SER A 63 -7.30 -9.35 3.05
C SER A 63 -6.57 -8.67 4.22
N GLU A 64 -5.35 -9.10 4.54
CA GLU A 64 -4.61 -8.57 5.69
C GLU A 64 -3.84 -7.30 5.34
N TYR A 65 -3.19 -7.24 4.16
CA TYR A 65 -2.28 -6.13 3.85
C TYR A 65 -2.91 -5.07 2.94
N ILE A 66 -3.83 -5.46 2.05
CA ILE A 66 -4.50 -4.51 1.15
C ILE A 66 -5.81 -3.99 1.77
N LEU A 67 -6.65 -4.88 2.30
CA LEU A 67 -7.96 -4.53 2.89
C LEU A 67 -7.95 -4.40 4.43
N GLY A 68 -6.88 -4.80 5.10
CA GLY A 68 -6.79 -4.77 6.56
C GLY A 68 -6.87 -3.37 7.14
N SER A 69 -7.08 -3.28 8.47
CA SER A 69 -7.16 -2.00 9.18
C SER A 69 -5.97 -1.10 8.85
N ARG A 70 -6.26 0.12 8.36
CA ARG A 70 -5.25 1.11 7.96
C ARG A 70 -4.31 1.49 9.11
N PHE A 71 -4.81 1.41 10.35
CA PHE A 71 -4.09 1.72 11.58
C PHE A 71 -4.05 0.48 12.49
N PRO A 72 -2.87 0.01 12.91
CA PRO A 72 -2.79 -1.07 13.89
C PRO A 72 -3.33 -0.59 15.24
N VAL A 73 -4.10 -1.43 15.93
CA VAL A 73 -4.77 -1.11 17.22
C VAL A 73 -3.80 -0.64 18.30
N SER A 74 -2.54 -1.09 18.26
CA SER A 74 -1.48 -0.66 19.18
C SER A 74 -0.99 0.77 18.94
N ALA A 75 -1.18 1.31 17.74
CA ALA A 75 -0.69 2.63 17.39
C ALA A 75 -1.62 3.76 17.89
N SER A 76 -2.92 3.49 18.09
CA SER A 76 -3.86 4.50 18.60
C SER A 76 -3.55 4.95 20.05
N THR A 77 -2.79 4.16 20.82
CA THR A 77 -2.54 4.42 22.26
C THR A 77 -1.16 5.02 22.58
N ALA A 78 -0.18 4.97 21.68
CA ALA A 78 1.18 5.48 21.94
C ALA A 78 1.19 7.02 22.01
N HIS A 79 1.92 7.67 22.93
CA HIS A 79 1.95 9.14 23.09
C HIS A 79 2.91 9.89 22.15
N TYR A 80 3.96 9.22 21.65
CA TYR A 80 4.98 9.81 20.77
C TYR A 80 5.02 9.10 19.41
N PRO A 81 5.51 9.76 18.34
CA PRO A 81 5.79 9.08 17.07
C PRO A 81 6.76 7.91 17.30
N PRO A 82 6.52 6.72 16.74
CA PRO A 82 7.43 5.58 16.87
C PRO A 82 8.82 5.90 16.31
N LEU A 83 9.87 5.28 16.86
CA LEU A 83 11.25 5.41 16.32
C LEU A 83 11.32 5.02 14.83
N GLU A 84 10.59 3.96 14.45
CA GLU A 84 10.47 3.50 13.06
C GLU A 84 9.95 4.59 12.10
N PHE A 85 9.11 5.51 12.60
CA PHE A 85 8.63 6.63 11.80
C PHE A 85 9.75 7.63 11.53
N ARG A 86 10.62 7.90 12.51
CA ARG A 86 11.79 8.77 12.31
C ARG A 86 12.74 8.18 11.27
N ASP A 87 13.02 6.88 11.35
CA ASP A 87 13.83 6.17 10.34
C ASP A 87 13.21 6.23 8.95
N HIS A 88 11.88 6.22 8.86
CA HIS A 88 11.16 6.43 7.60
C HIS A 88 11.33 7.85 7.05
N LEU A 89 11.26 8.89 7.89
CA LEU A 89 11.52 10.28 7.47
C LEU A 89 12.94 10.43 6.91
N TYR A 90 13.95 9.91 7.60
CA TYR A 90 15.34 9.95 7.13
C TYR A 90 15.53 9.26 5.78
N ARG A 91 14.95 8.06 5.59
CA ARG A 91 15.00 7.35 4.29
C ARG A 91 14.25 8.09 3.19
N SER A 92 13.24 8.87 3.55
CA SER A 92 12.41 9.65 2.63
C SER A 92 13.01 10.98 2.22
N ARG A 93 14.07 11.44 2.90
CA ARG A 93 14.72 12.74 2.67
C ARG A 93 15.03 13.03 1.21
N LYS A 94 15.59 12.06 0.47
CA LYS A 94 15.98 12.26 -0.93
C LYS A 94 14.81 12.69 -1.83
N TRP A 95 13.65 12.05 -1.71
CA TRP A 95 12.52 12.40 -2.58
C TRP A 95 11.77 13.64 -2.07
N VAL A 96 11.87 13.96 -0.78
CA VAL A 96 11.37 15.21 -0.20
C VAL A 96 12.18 16.40 -0.71
N GLU A 97 13.51 16.30 -0.69
CA GLU A 97 14.41 17.31 -1.25
C GLU A 97 14.13 17.55 -2.74
N GLN A 98 13.84 16.49 -3.52
CA GLN A 98 13.41 16.63 -4.92
C GLN A 98 12.14 17.48 -5.09
N LEU A 99 11.14 17.29 -4.22
CA LEU A 99 9.92 18.11 -4.25
C LEU A 99 10.22 19.57 -3.89
N LEU A 100 11.00 19.80 -2.84
CA LEU A 100 11.39 21.14 -2.39
C LEU A 100 12.24 21.86 -3.46
N ASP A 101 13.11 21.15 -4.16
CA ASP A 101 13.90 21.66 -5.28
C ASP A 101 13.04 22.04 -6.48
N ALA A 102 12.00 21.25 -6.77
CA ALA A 102 11.01 21.54 -7.80
C ALA A 102 10.03 22.68 -7.40
N ARG A 103 10.28 23.38 -6.29
CA ARG A 103 9.44 24.46 -5.72
C ARG A 103 8.04 24.01 -5.28
N TYR A 104 7.87 22.75 -4.95
CA TYR A 104 6.67 22.28 -4.26
C TYR A 104 6.72 22.69 -2.78
N GLY A 105 5.98 23.74 -2.44
CA GLY A 105 6.18 24.48 -1.19
C GLY A 105 5.16 24.27 -0.08
N ARG A 106 4.17 23.37 -0.26
CA ARG A 106 3.16 23.05 0.78
C ARG A 106 3.62 21.90 1.69
N PRO A 107 4.08 22.16 2.93
CA PRO A 107 4.63 21.13 3.81
C PRO A 107 3.57 20.13 4.27
N ASP A 108 2.32 20.56 4.36
CA ASP A 108 1.16 19.73 4.67
C ASP A 108 0.94 18.62 3.64
N VAL A 109 1.07 18.92 2.35
CA VAL A 109 0.92 17.89 1.29
C VAL A 109 2.05 16.86 1.38
N ILE A 110 3.29 17.33 1.57
CA ILE A 110 4.46 16.45 1.70
C ILE A 110 4.34 15.58 2.96
N ALA A 111 3.88 16.16 4.08
CA ALA A 111 3.64 15.45 5.32
C ALA A 111 2.61 14.33 5.16
N LEU A 112 1.51 14.55 4.43
CA LEU A 112 0.54 13.49 4.11
C LEU A 112 1.20 12.35 3.34
N LEU A 113 1.99 12.64 2.30
CA LEU A 113 2.70 11.61 1.55
C LEU A 113 3.67 10.81 2.44
N LEU A 114 4.37 11.47 3.37
CA LEU A 114 5.26 10.80 4.32
C LEU A 114 4.50 9.83 5.23
N VAL A 115 3.35 10.27 5.77
CA VAL A 115 2.49 9.43 6.62
C VAL A 115 1.92 8.25 5.84
N GLU A 116 1.41 8.48 4.62
CA GLU A 116 0.85 7.40 3.79
C GLU A 116 1.91 6.38 3.40
N THR A 117 3.11 6.82 3.01
CA THR A 117 4.21 5.92 2.66
C THR A 117 4.78 5.14 3.84
N TYR A 118 4.57 5.64 5.08
CA TYR A 118 4.88 4.90 6.31
C TYR A 118 3.88 3.75 6.51
N PHE A 119 2.58 4.02 6.43
CA PHE A 119 1.54 2.99 6.59
C PHE A 119 1.47 2.00 5.42
N ARG A 120 1.92 2.41 4.24
CA ARG A 120 1.92 1.61 3.01
C ARG A 120 3.33 1.53 2.43
N PRO A 121 4.18 0.63 2.98
CA PRO A 121 5.56 0.50 2.54
C PRO A 121 5.64 0.07 1.07
N THR A 122 6.77 0.36 0.44
CA THR A 122 6.98 0.22 -1.01
C THR A 122 6.64 -1.17 -1.55
N TRP A 123 6.91 -2.24 -0.79
CA TRP A 123 6.63 -3.60 -1.24
C TRP A 123 5.13 -3.90 -1.32
N VAL A 124 4.31 -3.35 -0.41
CA VAL A 124 2.84 -3.47 -0.46
C VAL A 124 2.32 -2.76 -1.71
N ARG A 125 2.80 -1.54 -1.97
CA ARG A 125 2.44 -0.76 -3.18
C ARG A 125 2.81 -1.49 -4.47
N LYS A 126 3.98 -2.12 -4.52
CA LYS A 126 4.37 -2.95 -5.68
C LYS A 126 3.42 -4.13 -5.89
N LEU A 127 2.94 -4.76 -4.81
CA LEU A 127 1.91 -5.81 -4.91
C LEU A 127 0.57 -5.24 -5.39
N GLU A 128 0.15 -4.08 -4.90
CA GLU A 128 -1.06 -3.40 -5.39
C GLU A 128 -0.98 -3.21 -6.92
N TYR A 129 0.14 -2.67 -7.42
CA TYR A 129 0.32 -2.41 -8.85
C TYR A 129 0.39 -3.69 -9.69
N ALA A 130 1.02 -4.75 -9.17
CA ALA A 130 1.07 -6.04 -9.83
C ALA A 130 -0.32 -6.70 -9.94
N LEU A 131 -1.18 -6.50 -8.92
CA LEU A 131 -2.52 -7.07 -8.86
C LEU A 131 -3.58 -6.23 -9.58
N MET A 132 -3.32 -4.94 -9.84
CA MET A 132 -4.26 -4.04 -10.53
C MET A 132 -4.83 -4.59 -11.85
N PRO A 133 -4.03 -5.17 -12.79
CA PRO A 133 -4.58 -5.74 -14.03
C PRO A 133 -5.52 -6.91 -13.80
N ILE A 134 -5.28 -7.70 -12.76
CA ILE A 134 -6.13 -8.84 -12.39
C ILE A 134 -7.45 -8.31 -11.82
N LEU A 135 -7.38 -7.35 -10.89
CA LEU A 135 -8.56 -6.75 -10.25
C LEU A 135 -9.43 -6.00 -11.25
N ARG A 136 -8.83 -5.32 -12.23
CA ARG A 136 -9.57 -4.66 -13.30
C ARG A 136 -10.44 -5.64 -14.11
N ARG A 137 -9.99 -6.88 -14.30
CA ARG A 137 -10.73 -7.91 -15.05
C ARG A 137 -11.74 -8.66 -14.19
N VAL A 138 -11.36 -9.03 -12.96
CA VAL A 138 -12.17 -9.92 -12.10
C VAL A 138 -13.18 -9.15 -11.24
N ALA A 139 -12.88 -7.89 -10.90
CA ALA A 139 -13.68 -7.09 -9.98
C ALA A 139 -13.70 -5.60 -10.40
N ALA A 140 -14.18 -5.32 -11.61
CA ALA A 140 -14.19 -3.97 -12.20
C ALA A 140 -14.85 -2.91 -11.28
N ASP A 141 -15.94 -3.26 -10.59
CA ASP A 141 -16.62 -2.32 -9.67
C ASP A 141 -15.75 -1.94 -8.47
N ARG A 142 -14.98 -2.90 -7.94
CA ARG A 142 -14.08 -2.70 -6.79
C ARG A 142 -12.78 -2.00 -7.19
N TYR A 143 -12.34 -2.17 -8.45
CA TYR A 143 -11.14 -1.55 -8.99
C TYR A 143 -11.15 -0.02 -8.77
N SER A 144 -12.29 0.65 -9.03
CA SER A 144 -12.42 2.11 -8.85
C SER A 144 -12.19 2.60 -7.41
N ARG A 145 -12.35 1.72 -6.41
CA ARG A 145 -12.26 2.05 -4.98
C ARG A 145 -10.89 1.72 -4.38
N LEU A 146 -10.00 1.11 -5.16
CA LEU A 146 -8.67 0.73 -4.70
C LEU A 146 -7.82 1.98 -4.47
N THR A 147 -7.16 2.07 -3.33
CA THR A 147 -6.24 3.15 -2.95
C THR A 147 -4.85 2.83 -3.47
N VAL A 148 -4.25 3.75 -4.22
CA VAL A 148 -2.92 3.56 -4.85
C VAL A 148 -2.05 4.80 -4.72
N GLY A 149 -0.75 4.59 -4.94
CA GLY A 149 0.23 5.66 -4.99
C GLY A 149 0.89 5.96 -3.65
N MET A 150 1.86 6.86 -3.65
CA MET A 150 2.35 7.47 -2.41
C MET A 150 1.24 8.23 -1.68
N ALA A 151 0.31 8.83 -2.43
CA ALA A 151 -0.84 9.53 -1.85
C ALA A 151 -1.91 8.56 -1.30
N GLN A 152 -1.89 7.28 -1.67
CA GLN A 152 -2.90 6.30 -1.23
C GLN A 152 -4.35 6.78 -1.49
N LEU A 153 -4.56 7.50 -2.60
CA LEU A 153 -5.87 7.96 -3.02
C LEU A 153 -6.60 6.89 -3.83
N GLN A 154 -7.92 6.89 -3.76
CA GLN A 154 -8.75 5.96 -4.54
C GLN A 154 -8.61 6.22 -6.04
N LEU A 155 -8.55 5.16 -6.85
CA LEU A 155 -8.42 5.25 -8.31
C LEU A 155 -9.48 6.14 -8.98
N ARG A 156 -10.70 6.19 -8.45
CA ARG A 156 -11.73 7.11 -8.93
C ARG A 156 -11.37 8.60 -8.78
N HIS A 157 -10.58 8.96 -7.78
CA HIS A 157 -10.09 10.33 -7.59
C HIS A 157 -8.91 10.63 -8.52
N TRP A 158 -8.03 9.65 -8.72
CA TRP A 158 -6.97 9.71 -9.73
C TRP A 158 -7.51 9.95 -11.14
N GLN A 159 -8.61 9.29 -11.52
CA GLN A 159 -9.25 9.49 -12.83
C GLN A 159 -9.77 10.91 -13.07
N ARG A 160 -10.05 11.67 -12.00
CA ARG A 160 -10.43 13.08 -12.10
C ARG A 160 -9.22 13.99 -12.34
N PHE A 161 -8.03 13.55 -11.94
CA PHE A 161 -6.76 14.23 -12.19
C PHE A 161 -6.18 13.87 -13.57
N ALA A 162 -6.11 12.58 -13.90
CA ALA A 162 -5.55 12.10 -15.17
C ALA A 162 -6.24 10.81 -15.64
N ARG A 163 -6.52 10.71 -16.95
CA ARG A 163 -7.26 9.59 -17.55
C ARG A 163 -6.39 8.39 -17.96
N ASN A 164 -5.08 8.58 -18.12
CA ASN A 164 -4.14 7.57 -18.62
C ASN A 164 -2.96 7.37 -17.67
N LEU A 165 -3.25 7.00 -16.42
CA LEU A 165 -2.21 6.75 -15.42
C LEU A 165 -1.59 5.36 -15.59
N SER A 166 -0.27 5.35 -15.60
CA SER A 166 0.58 4.17 -15.57
C SER A 166 1.04 3.87 -14.13
N PRO A 167 1.53 2.65 -13.85
CA PRO A 167 2.11 2.33 -12.54
C PRO A 167 3.24 3.26 -12.12
N ARG A 168 4.00 3.81 -13.08
CA ARG A 168 5.10 4.75 -12.81
C ARG A 168 4.60 6.06 -12.22
N ASP A 169 3.42 6.52 -12.65
CA ASP A 169 2.82 7.75 -12.16
C ASP A 169 2.40 7.63 -10.68
N PHE A 170 2.07 6.41 -10.23
CA PHE A 170 1.79 6.13 -8.81
C PHE A 170 3.06 6.06 -7.95
N GLU A 171 4.23 5.88 -8.55
CA GLU A 171 5.52 5.90 -7.85
C GLU A 171 6.20 7.27 -7.87
N ASP A 172 5.82 8.15 -8.80
CA ASP A 172 6.40 9.47 -8.95
C ASP A 172 5.96 10.43 -7.82
N PRO A 173 6.89 10.99 -7.02
CA PRO A 173 6.56 11.91 -5.93
C PRO A 173 5.82 13.15 -6.40
N ILE A 174 6.16 13.70 -7.57
CA ILE A 174 5.57 14.93 -8.11
C ILE A 174 4.11 14.70 -8.47
N THR A 175 3.82 13.64 -9.24
CA THR A 175 2.46 13.27 -9.61
C THR A 175 1.59 13.00 -8.38
N ASN A 176 2.14 12.32 -7.37
CA ASN A 176 1.43 12.06 -6.11
C ASN A 176 1.18 13.33 -5.30
N TYR A 177 2.14 14.25 -5.27
CA TYR A 177 1.98 15.56 -4.65
C TYR A 177 0.83 16.33 -5.31
N GLU A 178 0.80 16.38 -6.64
CA GLU A 178 -0.24 17.09 -7.39
C GLU A 178 -1.62 16.47 -7.19
N ALA A 179 -1.70 15.13 -7.19
CA ALA A 179 -2.95 14.43 -6.91
C ALA A 179 -3.46 14.72 -5.49
N CYS A 180 -2.57 14.70 -4.48
CA CYS A 180 -2.90 15.02 -3.10
C CYS A 180 -3.35 16.47 -2.92
N ARG A 181 -2.60 17.43 -3.47
CA ARG A 181 -2.94 18.86 -3.46
C ARG A 181 -4.31 19.11 -4.09
N THR A 182 -4.57 18.50 -5.25
CA THR A 182 -5.85 18.64 -5.96
C THR A 182 -7.00 18.05 -5.17
N TYR A 183 -6.79 16.87 -4.56
CA TYR A 183 -7.78 16.22 -3.71
C TYR A 183 -8.15 17.10 -2.51
N LEU A 184 -7.16 17.65 -1.80
CA LEU A 184 -7.40 18.56 -0.68
C LEU A 184 -8.18 19.81 -1.11
N ALA A 185 -7.84 20.40 -2.26
CA ALA A 185 -8.56 21.54 -2.80
C ALA A 185 -10.04 21.22 -3.09
N TRP A 186 -10.35 20.04 -3.66
CA TRP A 186 -11.73 19.61 -3.87
C TRP A 186 -12.52 19.42 -2.58
N HIS A 187 -11.84 19.07 -1.49
CA HIS A 187 -12.43 18.94 -0.17
C HIS A 187 -12.40 20.24 0.64
N GLY A 188 -12.11 21.38 0.00
CA GLY A 188 -12.13 22.71 0.62
C GLY A 188 -11.11 22.89 1.74
N VAL A 189 -9.97 22.20 1.65
CA VAL A 189 -8.87 22.33 2.61
C VAL A 189 -7.97 23.48 2.18
N GLU A 190 -7.88 24.49 3.04
CA GLU A 190 -7.06 25.68 2.86
C GLU A 190 -5.67 25.48 3.50
N LEU A 191 -4.77 26.44 3.33
CA LEU A 191 -3.40 26.37 3.87
C LEU A 191 -3.37 26.40 5.41
N GLU A 192 -4.32 27.10 6.02
CA GLU A 192 -4.41 27.32 7.47
C GLU A 192 -5.36 26.33 8.17
N THR A 193 -5.90 25.35 7.44
CA THR A 193 -6.78 24.35 8.04
C THR A 193 -6.07 23.61 9.18
N GLU A 194 -6.76 23.50 10.31
CA GLU A 194 -6.26 22.81 11.50
C GLU A 194 -5.85 21.37 11.16
N PRO A 195 -4.71 20.86 11.70
CA PRO A 195 -4.20 19.54 11.38
C PRO A 195 -5.23 18.40 11.54
N THR A 196 -6.04 18.47 12.58
CA THR A 196 -7.10 17.48 12.87
C THR A 196 -8.20 17.48 11.82
N GLU A 197 -8.59 18.65 11.35
CA GLU A 197 -9.61 18.81 10.32
C GLU A 197 -9.07 18.38 8.96
N LEU A 198 -7.84 18.79 8.62
CA LEU A 198 -7.18 18.42 7.37
C LEU A 198 -7.03 16.89 7.27
N THR A 199 -6.50 16.24 8.30
CA THR A 199 -6.30 14.79 8.30
C THR A 199 -7.63 14.05 8.26
N SER A 200 -8.65 14.52 8.99
CA SER A 200 -9.98 13.92 8.97
C SER A 200 -10.66 14.02 7.60
N ARG A 201 -10.56 15.16 6.92
CA ARG A 201 -11.05 15.33 5.54
C ARG A 201 -10.28 14.45 4.56
N TYR A 202 -8.98 14.26 4.78
CA TYR A 202 -8.13 13.44 3.93
C TYR A 202 -8.43 11.95 4.05
N THR A 203 -8.47 11.42 5.27
CA THR A 203 -8.67 9.98 5.55
C THR A 203 -10.13 9.57 5.52
N GLY A 204 -11.06 10.52 5.71
CA GLY A 204 -12.50 10.28 5.89
C GLY A 204 -12.90 9.92 7.33
N SER A 205 -11.95 9.89 8.27
CA SER A 205 -12.21 9.62 9.70
C SER A 205 -11.22 10.37 10.60
N PHE A 206 -11.65 10.73 11.81
CA PHE A 206 -10.74 11.31 12.79
C PHE A 206 -9.87 10.22 13.43
N GLU A 207 -8.55 10.37 13.30
CA GLU A 207 -7.57 9.39 13.80
C GLU A 207 -6.42 10.12 14.51
N THR A 208 -6.39 10.03 15.84
CA THR A 208 -5.43 10.75 16.68
C THR A 208 -3.98 10.34 16.38
N PHE A 209 -3.73 9.06 16.10
CA PHE A 209 -2.39 8.60 15.78
C PHE A 209 -1.91 9.13 14.42
N TYR A 210 -2.76 9.06 13.39
CA TYR A 210 -2.46 9.62 12.07
C TYR A 210 -2.13 11.11 12.16
N THR A 211 -2.95 11.86 12.89
CA THR A 211 -2.79 13.32 13.03
C THR A 211 -1.47 13.69 13.70
N ARG A 212 -1.02 12.89 14.67
CA ARG A 212 0.28 13.10 15.33
C ARG A 212 1.46 12.79 14.42
N LEU A 213 1.40 11.71 13.64
CA LEU A 213 2.43 11.44 12.64
C LEU A 213 2.49 12.55 11.58
N PHE A 214 1.33 13.05 11.17
CA PHE A 214 1.22 14.17 10.24
C PHE A 214 1.87 15.44 10.79
N GLN A 215 1.59 15.83 12.04
CA GLN A 215 2.21 17.00 12.67
C GLN A 215 3.74 16.85 12.73
N ALA A 216 4.23 15.71 13.22
CA ALA A 216 5.67 15.44 13.29
C ALA A 216 6.35 15.46 11.91
N ALA A 217 5.69 14.91 10.88
CA ALA A 217 6.20 14.97 9.51
C ALA A 217 6.20 16.39 8.96
N LYS A 218 5.16 17.20 9.25
CA LYS A 218 5.06 18.58 8.80
C LYS A 218 6.19 19.43 9.40
N GLU A 219 6.44 19.32 10.70
CA GLU A 219 7.54 20.00 11.39
C GLU A 219 8.89 19.63 10.74
N TRP A 220 9.13 18.33 10.55
CA TRP A 220 10.35 17.86 9.91
C TRP A 220 10.53 18.36 8.46
N VAL A 221 9.45 18.44 7.67
CA VAL A 221 9.53 19.00 6.30
C VAL A 221 9.90 20.48 6.34
N VAL A 222 9.39 21.26 7.29
CA VAL A 222 9.76 22.66 7.47
C VAL A 222 11.24 22.79 7.82
N GLU A 223 11.74 21.97 8.74
CA GLU A 223 13.18 21.93 9.09
C GLU A 223 14.06 21.63 7.86
N VAL A 224 13.70 20.62 7.06
CA VAL A 224 14.44 20.27 5.84
C VAL A 224 14.40 21.40 4.81
N ALA A 225 13.25 22.08 4.66
CA ALA A 225 13.12 23.22 3.76
C ALA A 225 14.01 24.41 4.20
N GLU A 226 14.07 24.70 5.50
CA GLU A 226 14.97 25.73 6.05
C GLU A 226 16.44 25.38 5.85
N GLU A 227 16.83 24.13 6.08
CA GLU A 227 18.20 23.64 5.85
C GLU A 227 18.61 23.78 4.38
N ALA A 228 17.71 23.41 3.46
CA ALA A 228 17.93 23.54 2.03
C ALA A 228 18.13 25.00 1.62
N GLU A 229 17.31 25.93 2.14
CA GLU A 229 17.42 27.35 1.85
C GLU A 229 18.70 27.97 2.41
N LYS A 230 19.06 27.66 3.67
CA LYS A 230 20.34 28.06 4.28
C LYS A 230 21.53 27.59 3.45
N THR A 231 21.48 26.37 2.92
CA THR A 231 22.54 25.81 2.08
C THR A 231 22.65 26.53 0.73
N ARG A 232 21.52 26.88 0.11
CA ARG A 232 21.49 27.66 -1.14
C ARG A 232 22.10 29.05 -0.95
N LEU A 233 21.69 29.76 0.10
CA LEU A 233 22.18 31.11 0.41
C LEU A 233 23.71 31.13 0.63
N ARG A 234 24.26 30.12 1.31
CA ARG A 234 25.71 29.96 1.50
C ARG A 234 26.45 29.78 0.16
N ARG A 235 25.90 28.99 -0.76
CA ARG A 235 26.50 28.76 -2.09
C ARG A 235 26.46 30.00 -2.98
N SER A 236 25.39 30.80 -2.91
CA SER A 236 25.34 32.07 -3.64
C SER A 236 26.35 33.08 -3.11
N SER A 237 26.55 33.15 -1.79
CA SER A 237 27.53 34.06 -1.20
C SER A 237 28.99 33.70 -1.49
N SER A 238 29.30 32.41 -1.69
CA SER A 238 30.65 31.95 -2.04
C SER A 238 31.01 32.12 -3.53
N PHE A 239 30.03 32.43 -4.39
CA PHE A 239 30.25 32.63 -5.83
C PHE A 239 30.45 34.11 -6.21
N THR A 240 30.19 35.03 -5.28
CA THR A 240 30.28 36.49 -5.48
C THR A 240 31.46 37.15 -4.74
N GLY A 241 32.39 36.37 -4.19
CA GLY A 241 33.62 36.83 -3.55
C GLY A 241 34.83 36.23 -4.22
#